data_AF-A0A7W0R6F9-F1
#
_entry.id   AF-A0A7W0R6F9-F1
#
_cell.length_a   1.000
_cell.length_b   1.000
_cell.length_c   1.000
_cell.angle_alpha   90.00
_cell.angle_beta   90.00
_cell.angle_gamma   90.00
#
_symmetry.space_group_name_H-M   'P 1'
#
loop_
_entity.id
_entity.type
_entity.pdbx_description
1 polymer ?
#
loop_
_entity_poly.entity_id
_entity_poly.type
_entity_poly.pdbx_seq_one_letter_code
_entity_poly.pdbx_strand_id
1 'polypeptide(L)'
;MAGLLVVFFPLLLLAFLLFMERVEEPLRRGVTDTQVEAFLDTASREDVDNVFRYGVRRSLERWRNRRRRLPKLAALVGRQREH
;
A
#
# COMPACT_ATOMS: atom_id res chain seq x y z
N MET A 1 -27.24 -11.34 -37.59
CA MET A 1 -26.65 -11.47 -36.24
C MET A 1 -25.47 -10.52 -35.98
N ALA A 2 -24.63 -10.16 -36.98
CA ALA A 2 -23.43 -9.33 -36.75
C ALA A 2 -23.68 -7.81 -36.53
N GLY A 3 -24.80 -7.25 -37.00
CA GLY A 3 -25.05 -5.80 -36.91
C GLY A 3 -25.16 -5.25 -35.49
N LEU A 4 -25.67 -6.05 -34.54
CA LEU A 4 -25.72 -5.67 -33.12
C LEU A 4 -24.31 -5.49 -32.53
N LEU A 5 -23.38 -6.38 -32.88
CA LEU A 5 -21.99 -6.29 -32.40
C LEU A 5 -21.33 -5.00 -32.85
N VAL A 6 -21.55 -4.55 -34.09
CA VAL A 6 -20.96 -3.32 -34.62
C VAL A 6 -21.42 -2.07 -33.85
N VAL A 7 -22.67 -2.06 -33.38
CA VAL A 7 -23.24 -0.93 -32.62
C VAL A 7 -22.86 -1.00 -31.14
N PHE A 8 -22.91 -2.19 -30.53
CA PHE A 8 -22.62 -2.35 -29.11
C PHE A 8 -21.13 -2.33 -28.79
N PHE A 9 -20.27 -2.81 -29.69
CA PHE A 9 -18.83 -2.87 -29.47
C PHE A 9 -18.19 -1.51 -29.11
N PRO A 10 -18.43 -0.41 -29.84
CA PRO A 10 -17.88 0.90 -29.45
C PRO A 10 -18.42 1.40 -28.10
N LEU A 11 -19.69 1.12 -27.77
CA LEU A 11 -20.27 1.48 -26.48
C LEU A 11 -19.65 0.68 -25.33
N LEU A 12 -19.41 -0.62 -25.55
CA LEU A 12 -18.73 -1.49 -24.59
C LEU A 12 -17.27 -1.10 -24.40
N LEU A 13 -16.56 -0.69 -25.46
CA LEU A 13 -15.21 -0.16 -25.36
C LEU A 13 -15.17 1.14 -24.55
N LEU A 14 -16.09 2.07 -24.81
CA LEU A 14 -16.19 3.31 -24.03
C LEU A 14 -16.48 3.01 -22.55
N ALA A 15 -17.42 2.10 -22.27
CA ALA A 15 -17.75 1.67 -20.92
C ALA A 15 -16.55 1.00 -20.24
N PHE A 16 -15.80 0.17 -20.96
CA PHE A 16 -14.58 -0.48 -20.47
C PHE A 16 -13.50 0.54 -20.14
N LEU A 17 -13.26 1.53 -21.01
CA LEU A 17 -12.30 2.61 -20.79
C LEU A 17 -12.69 3.50 -19.60
N LEU A 18 -13.99 3.80 -19.41
CA LEU A 18 -14.47 4.52 -18.23
C LEU A 18 -14.34 3.67 -16.96
N PHE A 19 -14.54 2.35 -17.07
CA PHE A 19 -14.42 1.43 -15.96
C PHE A 19 -12.96 1.16 -15.55
N MET A 20 -11.98 1.46 -16.41
CA MET A 20 -10.55 1.32 -16.08
C MET A 20 -10.20 2.07 -14.80
N GLU A 21 -10.85 3.19 -14.46
CA GLU A 21 -10.64 3.86 -13.18
C GLU A 21 -10.95 2.93 -11.98
N ARG A 22 -12.01 2.09 -12.08
CA ARG A 22 -12.34 1.07 -11.05
C ARG A 22 -11.49 -0.18 -11.08
N VAL A 23 -10.78 -0.44 -12.16
CA VAL A 23 -9.76 -1.50 -12.26
C VAL A 23 -8.39 -0.99 -11.79
N GLU A 24 -8.12 0.31 -11.96
CA GLU A 24 -6.90 0.98 -11.53
C GLU A 24 -6.91 1.26 -10.02
N GLU A 25 -8.07 1.59 -9.44
CA GLU A 25 -8.23 1.85 -8.01
C GLU A 25 -7.78 0.70 -7.07
N PRO A 26 -8.06 -0.59 -7.36
CA PRO A 26 -7.53 -1.69 -6.57
C PRO A 26 -6.03 -1.93 -6.77
N LEU A 27 -5.43 -1.52 -7.90
CA LEU A 27 -3.97 -1.58 -8.09
C LEU A 27 -3.24 -0.41 -7.39
N ARG A 28 -3.85 0.78 -7.31
CA ARG A 28 -3.32 1.95 -6.59
C ARG A 28 -3.37 1.82 -5.06
N ARG A 29 -4.09 0.82 -4.54
CA ARG A 29 -4.05 0.42 -3.12
C ARG A 29 -2.91 -0.55 -2.81
N GLY A 30 -2.04 -0.87 -3.79
CA GLY A 30 -0.78 -1.55 -3.55
C GLY A 30 0.26 -0.55 -3.04
N VAL A 31 0.37 -0.40 -1.71
CA VAL A 31 1.43 0.36 -1.04
C VAL A 31 1.45 1.85 -1.46
N THR A 32 0.75 2.66 -0.66
CA THR A 32 0.69 4.12 -0.77
C THR A 32 2.10 4.69 -1.02
N ASP A 33 2.31 5.45 -2.10
CA ASP A 33 3.60 6.11 -2.40
C ASP A 33 4.14 6.86 -1.17
N THR A 34 3.24 7.48 -0.40
CA THR A 34 3.53 8.14 0.87
C THR A 34 4.17 7.23 1.94
N GLN A 35 3.79 5.95 1.99
CA GLN A 35 4.39 4.97 2.91
C GLN A 35 5.76 4.49 2.40
N VAL A 36 5.99 4.46 1.09
CA VAL A 36 7.30 4.14 0.51
C VAL A 36 8.28 5.27 0.77
N GLU A 37 7.86 6.52 0.58
CA GLU A 37 8.68 7.70 0.81
C GLU A 37 9.10 7.82 2.29
N ALA A 38 8.14 7.63 3.21
CA ALA A 38 8.43 7.59 4.65
C ALA A 38 9.32 6.39 5.06
N PHE A 39 9.22 5.27 4.33
CA PHE A 39 10.11 4.13 4.52
C PHE A 39 11.52 4.45 4.05
N LEU A 40 11.71 4.99 2.84
CA LEU A 40 13.04 5.33 2.32
C LEU A 40 13.76 6.38 3.18
N ASP A 41 13.02 7.33 3.75
CA ASP A 41 13.58 8.35 4.63
C ASP A 41 14.08 7.80 5.98
N THR A 42 13.52 6.67 6.45
CA THR A 42 13.77 6.20 7.83
C THR A 42 14.00 4.70 7.99
N ALA A 43 14.15 3.96 6.88
CA ALA A 43 14.48 2.55 6.86
C ALA A 43 15.98 2.35 7.14
N SER A 44 16.29 1.38 7.98
CA SER A 44 17.66 0.90 8.16
C SER A 44 18.09 0.06 6.96
N ARG A 45 19.40 -0.11 6.74
CA ARG A 45 19.97 -1.04 5.74
C ARG A 45 19.36 -2.44 5.82
N GLU A 46 19.05 -2.89 7.04
CA GLU A 46 18.39 -4.18 7.29
C GLU A 46 16.94 -4.21 6.78
N ASP A 47 16.19 -3.11 6.92
CA ASP A 47 14.83 -2.99 6.41
C ASP A 47 14.81 -3.04 4.88
N VAL A 48 15.79 -2.40 4.23
CA VAL A 48 15.97 -2.42 2.78
C VAL A 48 16.33 -3.83 2.28
N ASP A 49 17.24 -4.53 2.95
CA ASP A 49 17.59 -5.92 2.59
C ASP A 49 16.37 -6.87 2.71
N ASN A 50 15.50 -6.62 3.69
CA ASN A 50 14.26 -7.37 3.84
C ASN A 50 13.25 -7.11 2.72
N VAL A 51 13.24 -5.91 2.11
CA VAL A 51 12.41 -5.62 0.93
C VAL A 51 12.85 -6.47 -0.25
N PHE A 52 14.16 -6.60 -0.47
CA PHE A 52 14.71 -7.43 -1.54
C PHE A 52 14.45 -8.92 -1.33
N ARG A 53 14.49 -9.41 -0.08
CA ARG A 53 14.27 -10.83 0.23
C ARG A 53 12.81 -11.26 0.29
N TYR A 54 11.90 -10.39 0.75
CA TYR A 54 10.52 -10.78 1.09
C TYR A 54 9.43 -9.95 0.41
N GLY A 55 9.81 -8.94 -0.37
CA GLY A 55 8.91 -8.03 -1.06
C GLY A 55 8.41 -6.87 -0.20
N VAL A 56 8.06 -5.77 -0.89
CA VAL A 56 7.69 -4.45 -0.33
C VAL A 56 6.52 -4.51 0.66
N ARG A 57 5.50 -5.33 0.37
CA ARG A 57 4.29 -5.41 1.22
C ARG A 57 4.61 -5.93 2.62
N ARG A 58 5.38 -7.02 2.70
CA ARG A 58 5.69 -7.70 3.97
C ARG A 58 6.71 -6.91 4.81
N SER A 59 7.66 -6.22 4.17
CA SER A 59 8.65 -5.40 4.87
C SER A 59 8.03 -4.12 5.45
N LEU A 60 7.13 -3.45 4.72
CA LEU A 60 6.43 -2.26 5.19
C LEU A 60 5.53 -2.53 6.40
N GLU A 61 4.80 -3.65 6.40
CA GLU A 61 3.99 -4.05 7.55
C GLU A 61 4.83 -4.24 8.82
N ARG A 62 6.02 -4.84 8.68
CA ARG A 62 6.96 -5.04 9.79
C ARG A 62 7.55 -3.71 10.29
N TRP A 63 8.01 -2.85 9.39
CA TRP A 63 8.53 -1.51 9.73
C TRP A 63 7.48 -0.67 10.46
N ARG A 64 6.24 -0.65 9.94
CA ARG A 64 5.12 0.07 10.55
C ARG A 64 4.80 -0.44 11.97
N ASN A 65 4.82 -1.75 12.15
CA ASN A 65 4.59 -2.36 13.47
C ASN A 65 5.69 -2.00 14.48
N ARG A 66 6.95 -1.87 14.05
CA ARG A 66 8.04 -1.39 14.91
C ARG A 66 7.82 0.06 15.33
N ARG A 67 7.53 0.96 14.40
CA ARG A 67 7.24 2.38 14.71
C ARG A 67 6.08 2.57 15.69
N ARG A 68 5.00 1.79 15.55
CA ARG A 68 3.83 1.89 16.45
C ARG A 68 4.08 1.39 17.87
N ARG A 69 5.07 0.51 18.08
CA ARG A 69 5.37 -0.05 19.41
C ARG A 69 6.23 0.86 20.29
N LEU A 70 7.06 1.71 19.68
CA LEU A 70 7.92 2.66 20.39
C LEU A 70 7.15 3.63 21.33
N PRO A 71 6.09 4.32 20.90
CA PRO A 71 5.35 5.23 21.78
C PRO A 71 4.59 4.49 22.89
N LYS A 72 4.14 3.24 22.63
CA LYS A 72 3.42 2.44 23.62
C LYS A 72 4.32 1.98 24.77
N LEU A 73 5.57 1.63 24.46
CA LEU A 73 6.57 1.29 25.46
C LEU A 73 7.02 2.51 26.27
N ALA A 74 7.21 3.67 25.60
CA ALA A 74 7.52 4.91 26.29
C ALA A 74 6.40 5.32 27.28
N ALA A 75 5.13 5.14 26.90
CA ALA A 75 3.98 5.40 27.76
C ALA A 75 3.88 4.43 28.96
N LEU A 76 4.29 3.16 28.77
CA LEU A 76 4.31 2.17 29.86
C LEU A 76 5.46 2.42 30.84
N VAL A 77 6.62 2.86 30.34
CA VAL A 77 7.78 3.21 31.19
C VAL A 77 7.52 4.50 31.97
N GLY A 78 6.85 5.50 31.37
CA GLY A 78 6.45 6.72 32.07
C GLY A 78 5.47 6.45 33.22
N ARG A 79 4.54 5.51 33.04
CA ARG A 79 3.56 5.13 34.08
C ARG A 79 4.16 4.39 35.27
N GLN A 80 5.31 3.72 35.09
CA GLN A 80 6.01 3.00 36.16
C GLN A 80 6.81 3.90 37.11
N ARG A 81 6.99 5.18 36.80
CA ARG A 81 7.71 6.14 37.65
C ARG A 81 6.82 6.91 38.65
N GLU A 82 5.51 6.72 38.61
CA GLU A 82 4.55 7.45 39.47
C GLU A 82 3.99 6.62 40.66
N HIS A 83 4.61 5.47 40.97
CA HIS A 83 4.30 4.65 42.15
C HIS A 83 5.56 4.48 43.01
#